data_AF-A0AAE0D6I7-F1
#
_entry.id   AF-A0AAE0D6I7-F1
#
_cell.length_a   1.000
_cell.length_b   1.000
_cell.length_c   1.000
_cell.angle_alpha   90.00
_cell.angle_beta   90.00
_cell.angle_gamma   90.00
#
_symmetry.space_group_name_H-M   'P 1'
#
loop_
_entity.id
_entity.type
_entity.pdbx_description
1 polymer ?
#
loop_
_entity_poly.entity_id
_entity_poly.type
_entity_poly.pdbx_seq_one_letter_code
_entity_poly.pdbx_strand_id
1 'polypeptide(L)'
;MARLSLASSARPTASTKPRFLVPSVAQTRCASVGPKKTEKKKRKLPKDYKTYNIRGCPQFSLCDAVRYLRASEVGKPPQAIKYELHVHLKTPRNGNVVKNRIRLSNPVKSDVRVGVICEEGSAV
;
A
#
# COMPACT_ATOMS: atom_id res chain seq x y z
N MET A 1 11.22 -25.24 36.65
CA MET A 1 11.72 -26.35 35.82
C MET A 1 10.54 -27.05 35.17
N ALA A 2 10.26 -26.78 33.89
CA ALA A 2 9.44 -27.62 33.01
C ALA A 2 9.55 -27.05 31.58
N ARG A 3 10.52 -27.54 30.81
CA ARG A 3 10.69 -27.19 29.39
C ARG A 3 9.84 -28.15 28.55
N LEU A 4 8.71 -27.69 28.05
CA LEU A 4 7.88 -28.43 27.09
C LEU A 4 8.48 -28.25 25.69
N SER A 5 9.27 -29.21 25.25
CA SER A 5 9.80 -29.29 23.88
C SER A 5 8.72 -29.83 22.93
N LEU A 6 8.28 -29.01 21.98
CA LEU A 6 7.48 -29.45 20.83
C LEU A 6 8.35 -30.33 19.93
N ALA A 7 7.99 -31.61 19.81
CA ALA A 7 8.64 -32.55 18.90
C ALA A 7 8.45 -32.12 17.43
N SER A 8 9.55 -32.15 16.67
CA SER A 8 9.56 -31.88 15.23
C SER A 8 8.90 -33.01 14.46
N SER A 9 8.05 -32.67 13.48
CA SER A 9 7.42 -33.64 12.56
C SER A 9 8.48 -34.38 11.74
N ALA A 10 8.45 -35.71 11.79
CA ALA A 10 9.33 -36.58 11.01
C ALA A 10 9.00 -36.47 9.51
N ARG A 11 9.97 -36.00 8.73
CA ARG A 11 9.90 -35.97 7.26
C ARG A 11 9.92 -37.41 6.72
N PRO A 12 9.00 -37.83 5.82
CA PRO A 12 9.02 -39.19 5.29
C PRO A 12 10.30 -39.43 4.48
N THR A 13 11.06 -40.45 4.86
CA THR A 13 12.21 -40.93 4.09
C THR A 13 11.71 -41.50 2.77
N ALA A 14 12.23 -40.97 1.65
CA ALA A 14 11.91 -41.45 0.32
C ALA A 14 12.23 -42.95 0.19
N SER A 15 11.21 -43.75 -0.14
CA SER A 15 11.35 -45.16 -0.48
C SER A 15 12.34 -45.30 -1.64
N THR A 16 13.52 -45.88 -1.37
CA THR A 16 14.51 -46.21 -2.39
C THR A 16 14.01 -47.45 -3.13
N LYS A 17 13.36 -47.25 -4.27
CA LYS A 17 13.00 -48.35 -5.18
C LYS A 17 14.28 -48.89 -5.84
N PRO A 18 14.56 -50.21 -5.80
CA PRO A 18 15.79 -50.78 -6.33
C PRO A 18 15.83 -50.65 -7.86
N ARG A 19 17.01 -50.24 -8.34
CA ARG A 19 17.30 -49.72 -9.68
C ARG A 19 17.50 -50.82 -10.74
N PHE A 20 16.75 -51.93 -10.65
CA PHE A 20 16.96 -53.11 -11.49
C PHE A 20 15.76 -53.48 -12.40
N LEU A 21 14.68 -52.70 -12.39
CA LEU A 21 13.45 -53.02 -13.13
C LEU A 21 13.04 -51.98 -14.19
N VAL A 22 13.97 -51.15 -14.70
CA VAL A 22 13.65 -50.21 -15.79
C VAL A 22 14.69 -50.34 -16.91
N PRO A 23 14.28 -50.68 -18.16
CA PRO A 23 15.21 -50.76 -19.28
C PRO A 23 15.79 -49.37 -19.55
N SER A 24 17.10 -49.33 -19.74
CA SER A 24 17.89 -48.14 -20.00
C SER A 24 17.54 -47.54 -21.36
N VAL A 25 16.55 -46.64 -21.40
CA VAL A 25 16.42 -45.71 -22.52
C VAL A 25 17.39 -44.56 -22.27
N ALA A 26 18.58 -44.67 -22.84
CA ALA A 26 19.52 -43.55 -22.88
C ALA A 26 18.93 -42.44 -23.76
N GLN A 27 18.33 -41.44 -23.13
CA GLN A 27 17.90 -40.23 -23.83
C GLN A 27 19.13 -39.38 -24.14
N THR A 28 19.59 -39.42 -25.40
CA THR A 28 20.65 -38.55 -25.91
C THR A 28 20.15 -37.10 -25.87
N ARG A 29 20.64 -36.32 -24.89
CA ARG A 29 20.34 -34.88 -24.82
C ARG A 29 21.28 -34.16 -25.78
N CYS A 30 20.76 -33.72 -26.92
CA CYS A 30 21.46 -32.76 -27.77
C CYS A 30 21.52 -31.41 -27.04
N ALA A 31 22.72 -30.89 -26.81
CA ALA A 31 22.92 -29.54 -26.30
C ALA A 31 22.58 -28.52 -27.39
N SER A 32 21.31 -28.11 -27.48
CA SER A 32 20.96 -26.93 -28.25
C SER A 32 21.43 -25.70 -27.49
N VAL A 33 22.40 -24.99 -28.07
CA VAL A 33 22.80 -23.66 -27.60
C VAL A 33 21.65 -22.73 -27.94
N GLY A 34 20.66 -22.65 -27.03
CA GLY A 34 19.55 -21.72 -27.19
C GLY A 34 20.07 -20.29 -27.36
N PRO A 35 19.38 -19.44 -28.13
CA PRO A 35 19.84 -18.08 -28.40
C PRO A 35 20.07 -17.37 -27.07
N LYS A 36 21.28 -16.82 -26.88
CA LYS A 36 21.61 -15.99 -25.73
C LYS A 36 20.58 -14.86 -25.68
N LYS A 37 19.65 -14.92 -24.72
CA LYS A 37 18.73 -13.84 -24.42
C LYS A 37 19.60 -12.61 -24.17
N THR A 38 19.59 -11.68 -25.11
CA THR A 38 20.18 -10.36 -24.90
C THR A 38 19.49 -9.76 -23.68
N GLU A 39 20.24 -9.64 -22.59
CA GLU A 39 19.73 -9.05 -21.36
C GLU A 39 19.26 -7.63 -21.69
N LYS A 40 17.94 -7.43 -21.73
CA LYS A 40 17.35 -6.12 -21.94
C LYS A 40 17.82 -5.25 -20.78
N LYS A 41 18.65 -4.25 -21.07
CA LYS A 41 19.16 -3.26 -20.10
C LYS A 41 17.98 -2.74 -19.28
N LYS A 42 17.98 -3.04 -17.98
CA LYS A 42 16.94 -2.55 -17.06
C LYS A 42 16.97 -1.02 -17.07
N ARG A 43 15.81 -0.40 -17.34
CA ARG A 43 15.69 1.06 -17.37
C ARG A 43 16.03 1.61 -15.99
N LYS A 44 16.94 2.59 -15.94
CA LYS A 44 17.31 3.25 -14.68
C LYS A 44 16.08 3.96 -14.12
N LEU A 45 15.83 3.76 -12.83
CA LEU A 45 14.73 4.42 -12.14
C LEU A 45 15.03 5.92 -12.07
N PRO A 46 14.08 6.81 -12.42
CA PRO A 46 14.32 8.25 -12.36
C PRO A 46 14.54 8.69 -10.90
N LYS A 47 15.40 9.69 -10.72
CA LYS A 47 15.80 10.21 -9.41
C LYS A 47 14.60 10.82 -8.65
N ASP A 48 13.69 11.47 -9.38
CA ASP A 48 12.56 12.19 -8.81
C ASP A 48 11.22 11.46 -9.05
N TYR A 49 10.20 11.88 -8.30
CA TYR A 49 8.82 11.48 -8.58
C TYR A 49 8.32 12.15 -9.86
N LYS A 50 7.42 11.45 -10.58
CA LYS A 50 6.86 11.93 -11.84
C LYS A 50 5.86 13.06 -11.55
N THR A 51 6.18 14.27 -12.00
CA THR A 51 5.28 15.42 -11.92
C THR A 51 4.55 15.62 -13.24
N TYR A 52 3.23 15.82 -13.18
CA TYR A 52 2.40 16.17 -14.33
C TYR A 52 2.20 17.69 -14.40
N ASN A 53 2.02 18.22 -15.61
CA ASN A 53 1.68 19.63 -15.79
C ASN A 53 0.18 19.83 -15.51
N ILE A 54 -0.14 20.54 -14.42
CA ILE A 54 -1.51 20.78 -13.96
C ILE A 54 -2.14 22.06 -14.53
N ARG A 55 -1.43 22.82 -15.38
CA ARG A 55 -1.91 24.12 -15.88
C ARG A 55 -3.18 24.02 -16.74
N GLY A 56 -3.43 22.87 -17.36
CA GLY A 56 -4.62 22.62 -18.18
C GLY A 56 -5.75 21.90 -17.45
N CYS A 57 -5.59 21.61 -16.15
CA CYS A 57 -6.63 20.94 -15.37
C CYS A 57 -7.58 21.98 -14.76
N PRO A 58 -8.90 21.72 -14.73
CA PRO A 58 -9.84 22.62 -14.08
C PRO A 58 -9.53 22.73 -12.58
N GLN A 59 -9.47 23.96 -12.07
CA GLN A 59 -9.29 24.26 -10.65
C GLN A 59 -10.57 24.86 -10.11
N PHE A 60 -10.98 24.41 -8.94
CA PHE A 60 -12.22 24.85 -8.30
C PHE A 60 -11.92 25.65 -7.05
N SER A 61 -12.76 26.65 -6.77
CA SER A 61 -12.76 27.30 -5.47
C SER A 61 -13.14 26.29 -4.39
N LEU A 62 -12.72 26.53 -3.15
CA LEU A 62 -13.07 25.63 -2.04
C LEU A 62 -14.59 25.48 -1.88
N CYS A 63 -15.34 26.58 -2.00
CA CYS A 63 -16.78 26.58 -1.88
C CYS A 63 -17.46 25.72 -2.95
N ASP A 64 -17.02 25.83 -4.20
CA ASP A 64 -17.59 25.04 -5.30
C ASP A 64 -17.20 23.56 -5.16
N ALA A 65 -15.94 23.27 -4.83
CA ALA A 65 -15.48 21.90 -4.58
C ALA A 65 -16.30 21.22 -3.47
N VAL A 66 -16.53 21.92 -2.35
CA VAL A 66 -17.36 21.41 -1.25
C VAL A 66 -18.81 21.22 -1.67
N ARG A 67 -19.36 22.10 -2.51
CA ARG A 67 -20.72 21.95 -3.06
C ARG A 67 -20.86 20.65 -3.84
N TYR A 68 -19.90 20.33 -4.72
CA TYR A 68 -19.89 19.08 -5.46
C TYR A 68 -19.70 17.85 -4.58
N LEU A 69 -18.80 17.92 -3.59
CA LEU A 69 -18.58 16.83 -2.65
C LEU A 69 -19.84 16.52 -1.84
N ARG A 70 -20.51 17.55 -1.29
CA ARG A 70 -21.77 17.38 -0.54
C ARG A 70 -22.88 16.78 -1.40
N ALA A 71 -22.95 17.14 -2.67
CA ALA A 71 -23.91 16.54 -3.60
C ALA A 71 -23.67 15.03 -3.78
N SER A 72 -22.41 14.59 -3.80
CA SER A 72 -22.04 13.17 -3.91
C SER A 72 -22.27 12.36 -2.62
N GLU A 73 -22.42 13.05 -1.49
CA GLU A 73 -22.54 12.46 -0.16
C GLU A 73 -23.98 12.39 0.34
N VAL A 74 -24.95 12.73 -0.51
CA VAL A 74 -26.37 12.74 -0.14
C VAL A 74 -26.80 11.36 0.39
N GLY A 75 -27.51 11.35 1.52
CA GLY A 75 -27.98 10.13 2.17
C GLY A 75 -26.95 9.42 3.08
N LYS A 76 -25.70 9.90 3.15
CA LYS A 76 -24.71 9.37 4.11
C LYS A 76 -24.80 10.10 5.45
N PRO A 77 -24.57 9.41 6.59
CA PRO A 77 -24.58 10.04 7.90
C PRO A 77 -23.42 11.05 8.01
N PRO A 78 -23.66 12.28 8.47
CA PRO A 78 -22.64 13.34 8.50
C PRO A 78 -21.45 13.01 9.40
N GLN A 79 -21.64 12.17 10.43
CA GLN A 79 -20.59 11.76 11.36
C GLN A 79 -19.57 10.78 10.75
N ALA A 80 -19.92 10.11 9.64
CA ALA A 80 -19.05 9.13 9.01
C ALA A 80 -18.18 9.73 7.90
N ILE A 81 -18.57 10.87 7.36
CA ILE A 81 -17.93 11.51 6.21
C ILE A 81 -16.69 12.27 6.69
N LYS A 82 -15.56 12.05 6.01
CA LYS A 82 -14.30 12.75 6.27
C LYS A 82 -13.72 13.22 4.94
N TYR A 83 -13.27 14.46 4.90
CA TYR A 83 -12.57 15.02 3.75
C TYR A 83 -11.06 14.84 3.90
N GLU A 84 -10.40 14.46 2.81
CA GLU A 84 -8.95 14.27 2.76
C GLU A 84 -8.32 15.18 1.71
N LEU A 85 -7.05 15.55 1.93
CA LEU A 85 -6.27 16.38 1.03
C LEU A 85 -5.01 15.63 0.58
N HIS A 86 -4.79 15.59 -0.73
CA HIS A 86 -3.60 14.99 -1.32
C HIS A 86 -2.69 16.09 -1.87
N VAL A 87 -1.50 16.23 -1.29
CA VAL A 87 -0.50 17.21 -1.71
C VAL A 87 0.63 16.52 -2.45
N HIS A 88 0.81 16.86 -3.73
CA HIS A 88 1.90 16.33 -4.53
C HIS A 88 3.15 17.21 -4.40
N LEU A 89 4.18 16.70 -3.72
CA LEU A 89 5.45 17.40 -3.50
C LEU A 89 6.50 16.97 -4.53
N LYS A 90 7.14 17.95 -5.20
CA LYS A 90 8.27 17.68 -6.09
C LYS A 90 9.51 17.38 -5.26
N THR A 91 9.83 16.10 -5.09
CA THR A 91 10.94 15.63 -4.27
C THR A 91 11.71 14.48 -4.95
N PRO A 92 13.00 14.28 -4.61
CA PRO A 92 13.74 13.09 -5.03
C PRO A 92 13.23 11.86 -4.26
N ARG A 93 13.31 10.67 -4.87
CA ARG A 93 12.85 9.41 -4.27
C ARG A 93 13.63 9.01 -3.02
N ASN A 94 14.90 9.38 -2.96
CA ASN A 94 15.76 9.19 -1.79
C ASN A 94 15.80 10.45 -0.91
N GLY A 95 14.76 11.30 -1.00
CA GLY A 95 14.67 12.57 -0.29
C GLY A 95 14.12 12.45 1.12
N ASN A 96 14.04 13.59 1.78
CA ASN A 96 13.51 13.69 3.13
C ASN A 96 11.99 13.51 3.13
N VAL A 97 11.49 12.87 4.19
CA VAL A 97 10.06 12.67 4.42
C VAL A 97 9.59 13.66 5.48
N VAL A 98 8.50 14.38 5.20
CA VAL A 98 7.87 15.30 6.16
C VAL A 98 7.20 14.48 7.26
N LYS A 99 7.73 14.55 8.48
CA LYS A 99 7.16 13.91 9.66
C LYS A 99 6.77 14.99 10.68
N ASN A 100 5.62 15.61 10.47
CA ASN A 100 5.09 16.61 11.39
C ASN A 100 3.62 16.32 11.72
N ARG A 101 3.17 16.82 12.87
CA ARG A 101 1.77 16.76 13.32
C ARG A 101 1.21 18.17 13.36
N ILE A 102 0.00 18.34 12.83
CA ILE A 102 -0.70 19.63 12.81
C ILE A 102 -1.91 19.49 13.75
N ARG A 103 -2.11 20.47 14.63
CA ARG A 103 -3.34 20.62 15.41
C ARG A 103 -4.32 21.45 14.60
N LEU A 104 -5.44 20.84 14.22
CA LEU A 104 -6.53 21.53 13.55
C LEU A 104 -7.42 22.21 14.61
N SER A 105 -8.14 23.26 14.21
CA SER A 105 -9.08 23.97 15.09
C SER A 105 -10.19 23.06 15.60
N ASN A 106 -10.70 22.19 14.72
CA ASN A 106 -11.74 21.22 15.04
C ASN A 106 -11.19 19.78 14.95
N PRO A 107 -11.65 18.87 15.83
CA PRO A 107 -11.23 17.48 15.80
C PRO A 107 -11.80 16.76 14.55
N VAL A 108 -10.93 16.09 13.79
CA VAL A 108 -11.31 15.30 12.60
C VAL A 108 -11.49 13.82 12.92
N LYS A 109 -10.80 13.34 13.96
CA LYS A 109 -10.83 11.93 14.37
C LYS A 109 -12.05 11.70 15.28
N SER A 110 -12.95 10.82 14.83
CA SER A 110 -14.25 10.56 15.46
C SER A 110 -14.25 9.44 16.51
N ASP A 111 -13.08 8.87 16.83
CA ASP A 111 -12.94 7.75 17.78
C ASP A 111 -13.30 8.17 19.22
N VAL A 112 -13.01 9.43 19.59
CA VAL A 112 -13.35 10.00 20.90
C VAL A 112 -14.38 11.09 20.68
N ARG A 113 -15.56 10.93 21.29
CA ARG A 113 -16.64 11.91 21.28
C ARG A 113 -16.71 12.56 22.64
N VAL A 114 -16.49 13.87 22.71
CA VAL A 114 -16.48 14.64 23.96
C VAL A 114 -17.83 15.31 24.11
N GLY A 115 -18.53 15.01 25.21
CA GLY A 115 -19.72 15.74 25.65
C GLY A 115 -19.35 16.58 26.87
N VAL A 116 -19.67 17.86 26.83
CA VAL A 116 -19.39 18.80 27.94
C VAL A 116 -20.71 19.09 28.64
N ILE A 117 -20.73 18.97 29.97
CA ILE A 117 -21.88 19.36 30.79
C ILE A 117 -21.67 20.82 31.19
N CYS A 118 -22.44 21.71 30.58
CA CYS A 118 -22.44 23.15 30.83
C CYS A 118 -23.88 23.63 31.05
N GLU A 119 -24.03 24.80 31.65
CA GLU A 119 -25.33 25.48 31.76
C GLU A 119 -25.89 25.80 30.36
N GLU A 120 -27.22 25.73 30.22
CA GLU A 120 -27.87 25.92 28.93
C GLU A 120 -27.74 27.38 28.46
N GLY A 121 -27.26 27.57 27.22
CA GLY A 121 -27.14 28.90 26.62
C GLY A 121 -25.94 29.72 27.09
N SER A 122 -25.05 29.17 27.93
CA SER A 122 -23.79 29.84 28.25
C SER A 122 -22.95 29.98 26.99
N ALA A 123 -22.53 31.21 26.65
CA ALA A 123 -21.60 31.44 25.56
C ALA A 123 -20.26 30.77 25.88
N VAL A 124 -19.87 29.81 25.03
CA VAL A 124 -18.53 29.22 25.00
C VAL A 124 -17.62 30.10 24.14
#